data_AF-A0A7S3UIA1-F1
#
_entry.id   AF-A0A7S3UIA1-F1
#
_cell.length_a   1.000
_cell.length_b   1.000
_cell.length_c   1.000
_cell.angle_alpha   90.00
_cell.angle_beta   90.00
_cell.angle_gamma   90.00
#
_symmetry.space_group_name_H-M   'P 1'
#
loop_
_entity.id
_entity.type
_entity.pdbx_description
1 polymer ?
#
loop_
_entity_poly.entity_id
_entity_poly.type
_entity_poly.pdbx_seq_one_letter_code
_entity_poly.pdbx_strand_id
1 'polypeptide(L)'
;KCKPKKCRQECKRSCPVVKVGKLCIEVGPKDKIAWLSEELCIGCGICVKKCPFEAIQIINLPKNLGKETTHRYSANSFKLHRLPMPRPGQVLGLVGTNGIGKSTALKILAGKMKPNLGKFENPPDWQEILTYFRGSELQNYFTRILEDDLKAVIKPQYVDHIPKAVK
;
A
#
# COMPACT_ATOMS: atom_id res chain seq x y z
N LYS A 1 -7.00 -5.29 -14.51
CA LYS A 1 -6.80 -4.87 -15.92
C LYS A 1 -5.71 -5.67 -16.63
N CYS A 2 -4.58 -5.97 -15.97
CA CYS A 2 -3.50 -6.74 -16.57
C CYS A 2 -3.98 -8.13 -17.05
N LYS A 3 -3.64 -8.50 -18.29
CA LYS A 3 -3.94 -9.81 -18.89
C LYS A 3 -2.72 -10.32 -19.68
N PRO A 4 -1.69 -10.88 -19.02
CA PRO A 4 -0.44 -11.32 -19.66
C PRO A 4 -0.63 -12.30 -20.83
N LYS A 5 -1.65 -13.16 -20.75
CA LYS A 5 -2.05 -14.12 -21.79
C LYS A 5 -2.49 -13.46 -23.11
N LYS A 6 -3.01 -12.23 -23.06
CA LYS A 6 -3.65 -11.55 -24.21
C LYS A 6 -2.89 -10.30 -24.70
N CYS A 7 -1.78 -9.91 -24.05
CA CYS A 7 -1.07 -8.67 -24.37
C CYS A 7 0.33 -8.87 -25.00
N ARG A 8 0.73 -10.10 -25.34
CA ARG A 8 2.07 -10.43 -25.89
C ARG A 8 3.26 -9.92 -25.04
N GLN A 9 3.03 -9.58 -23.78
CA GLN A 9 3.99 -9.00 -22.84
C GLN A 9 4.69 -7.72 -23.36
N GLU A 10 3.96 -6.84 -24.07
CA GLU A 10 4.51 -5.59 -24.64
C GLU A 10 5.22 -4.70 -23.63
N CYS A 11 4.76 -4.69 -22.37
CA CYS A 11 5.41 -3.94 -21.29
C CYS A 11 6.86 -4.39 -21.06
N LYS A 12 7.12 -5.69 -21.05
CA LYS A 12 8.47 -6.27 -20.89
C LYS A 12 9.33 -6.02 -22.13
N ARG A 13 8.78 -6.25 -23.32
CA ARG A 13 9.49 -6.09 -24.61
C ARG A 13 9.90 -4.65 -24.89
N SER A 14 9.07 -3.69 -24.50
CA SER A 14 9.29 -2.27 -24.76
C SER A 14 10.09 -1.56 -23.67
N CYS A 15 10.35 -2.21 -22.52
CA CYS A 15 11.05 -1.56 -21.41
C CYS A 15 12.55 -1.41 -21.72
N PRO A 16 13.12 -0.19 -21.69
CA PRO A 16 14.53 0.03 -22.00
C PRO A 16 15.43 -0.66 -20.98
N VAL A 17 15.05 -0.67 -19.69
CA VAL A 17 15.83 -1.31 -18.62
C VAL A 17 15.91 -2.83 -18.80
N VAL A 18 14.83 -3.45 -19.32
CA VAL A 18 14.83 -4.87 -19.67
C VAL A 18 15.70 -5.15 -20.89
N LYS A 19 15.69 -4.26 -21.89
CA LYS A 19 16.56 -4.39 -23.08
C LYS A 19 18.05 -4.29 -22.74
N VAL A 20 18.41 -3.57 -21.67
CA VAL A 20 19.77 -3.50 -21.13
C VAL A 20 20.14 -4.76 -20.32
N GLY A 21 19.21 -5.69 -20.10
CA GLY A 21 19.45 -6.97 -19.43
C GLY A 21 19.07 -7.01 -17.95
N LYS A 22 18.47 -5.93 -17.40
CA LYS A 22 18.04 -5.89 -15.98
C LYS A 22 16.58 -6.34 -15.83
N LEU A 23 16.24 -6.99 -14.71
CA LEU A 23 14.89 -7.50 -14.42
C LEU A 23 13.94 -6.41 -13.91
N CYS A 24 13.69 -5.38 -14.73
CA CYS A 24 12.76 -4.31 -14.34
C CYS A 24 11.28 -4.72 -14.46
N ILE A 25 10.93 -5.55 -15.44
CA ILE A 25 9.56 -6.06 -15.63
C ILE A 25 9.62 -7.56 -15.84
N GLU A 26 8.96 -8.28 -14.94
CA GLU A 26 8.87 -9.74 -14.95
C GLU A 26 7.43 -10.15 -15.25
N VAL A 27 7.27 -10.85 -16.37
CA VAL A 27 5.98 -11.37 -16.81
C VAL A 27 6.20 -12.47 -17.83
N GLY A 28 5.51 -13.59 -17.61
CA GLY A 28 5.39 -14.71 -18.52
C GLY A 28 3.94 -14.90 -19.02
N PRO A 29 3.71 -15.77 -20.02
CA PRO A 29 2.38 -16.04 -20.54
C PRO A 29 1.44 -16.71 -19.53
N LYS A 30 1.99 -17.46 -18.56
CA LYS A 30 1.22 -18.18 -17.55
C LYS A 30 0.86 -17.31 -16.34
N ASP A 31 1.52 -16.16 -16.18
CA ASP A 31 1.34 -15.32 -15.00
C ASP A 31 -0.01 -14.62 -15.00
N LYS A 32 -0.53 -14.40 -13.79
CA LYS A 32 -1.79 -13.68 -13.58
C LYS A 32 -1.61 -12.18 -13.74
N ILE A 33 -0.46 -11.64 -13.32
CA ILE A 33 -0.13 -10.21 -13.32
C ILE A 33 1.34 -10.02 -13.71
N ALA A 34 1.67 -8.84 -14.24
CA ALA A 34 3.07 -8.45 -14.47
C ALA A 34 3.66 -7.84 -13.18
N TRP A 35 4.85 -8.27 -12.81
CA TRP A 35 5.62 -7.69 -11.72
C TRP A 35 6.58 -6.63 -12.26
N LEU A 36 6.76 -5.54 -11.50
CA LEU A 36 7.57 -4.40 -11.89
C LEU A 36 8.46 -4.03 -10.70
N SER A 37 9.77 -3.99 -10.93
CA SER A 37 10.72 -3.53 -9.92
C SER A 37 10.69 -2.00 -9.85
N GLU A 38 10.32 -1.47 -8.69
CA GLU A 38 10.32 -0.04 -8.43
C GLU A 38 11.74 0.54 -8.33
N GLU A 39 12.70 -0.25 -7.86
CA GLU A 39 14.10 0.16 -7.70
C GLU A 39 14.81 0.31 -9.05
N LEU A 40 14.49 -0.58 -10.00
CA LEU A 40 15.09 -0.57 -11.33
C LEU A 40 14.33 0.33 -12.31
N CYS A 41 13.11 0.76 -11.98
CA CYS A 41 12.29 1.57 -12.87
C CYS A 41 12.80 3.02 -12.94
N ILE A 42 13.13 3.47 -14.13
CA ILE A 42 13.56 4.86 -14.39
C ILE A 42 12.40 5.83 -14.66
N GLY A 43 11.15 5.38 -14.62
CA GLY A 43 9.97 6.24 -14.83
C GLY A 43 9.72 6.68 -16.27
N CYS A 44 10.33 6.06 -17.29
CA CYS A 44 10.24 6.49 -18.70
C CYS A 44 8.83 6.46 -19.34
N GLY A 45 7.84 5.78 -18.75
CA GLY A 45 6.45 5.77 -19.26
C GLY A 45 6.19 4.93 -20.50
N ILE A 46 7.19 4.28 -21.10
CA ILE A 46 7.03 3.50 -22.34
C ILE A 46 6.07 2.32 -22.15
N CYS A 47 6.18 1.62 -21.03
CA CYS A 47 5.31 0.48 -20.70
C CYS A 47 3.83 0.88 -20.53
N VAL A 48 3.54 2.11 -20.10
CA VAL A 48 2.18 2.66 -20.00
C VAL A 48 1.60 2.82 -21.40
N LYS A 49 2.30 3.52 -22.28
CA LYS A 49 1.85 3.80 -23.65
C LYS A 49 1.69 2.54 -24.51
N LYS A 50 2.52 1.53 -24.27
CA LYS A 50 2.51 0.27 -25.03
C LYS A 50 1.58 -0.80 -24.44
N CYS A 51 0.96 -0.56 -23.28
CA CYS A 51 0.05 -1.55 -22.69
C CYS A 51 -1.32 -1.49 -23.40
N PRO A 52 -1.76 -2.56 -24.10
CA PRO A 52 -3.04 -2.55 -24.81
C PRO A 52 -4.27 -2.54 -23.89
N PHE A 53 -4.07 -2.75 -22.58
CA PHE A 53 -5.12 -2.79 -21.57
C PHE A 53 -5.04 -1.63 -20.57
N GLU A 54 -4.13 -0.66 -20.79
CA GLU A 54 -3.89 0.48 -19.90
C GLU A 54 -3.78 0.04 -18.43
N ALA A 55 -3.10 -1.08 -18.21
CA ALA A 55 -3.03 -1.75 -16.92
C ALA A 55 -1.89 -1.24 -16.04
N ILE A 56 -1.02 -0.39 -16.57
CA ILE A 56 0.17 0.14 -15.90
C ILE A 56 -0.01 1.64 -15.75
N GLN A 57 0.24 2.15 -14.55
CA GLN A 57 0.27 3.58 -14.26
C GLN A 57 1.59 3.88 -13.55
N ILE A 58 2.31 4.90 -14.02
CA ILE A 58 3.50 5.40 -13.32
C ILE A 58 3.08 6.57 -12.45
N ILE A 59 3.39 6.46 -11.17
CA ILE A 59 3.20 7.51 -10.19
C ILE A 59 4.59 7.89 -9.70
N ASN A 60 4.98 9.15 -9.92
CA ASN A 60 6.23 9.66 -9.40
C ASN A 60 6.06 9.93 -7.90
N LEU A 61 6.54 9.00 -7.10
CA LEU A 61 6.62 9.19 -5.65
C LEU A 61 7.86 10.05 -5.32
N PRO A 62 7.74 11.01 -4.40
CA PRO A 62 8.90 11.66 -3.80
C PRO A 62 9.89 10.62 -3.26
N LYS A 63 11.18 10.75 -3.63
CA LYS A 63 12.24 9.76 -3.37
C LYS A 63 12.35 9.32 -1.89
N ASN A 64 11.90 10.16 -0.95
CA ASN A 64 12.05 9.93 0.50
C ASN A 64 10.91 9.12 1.14
N LEU A 65 9.82 8.83 0.43
CA LEU A 65 8.66 8.14 1.03
C LEU A 65 8.82 6.62 1.13
N GLY A 66 9.72 6.02 0.35
CA GLY A 66 9.91 4.57 0.34
C GLY A 66 10.27 4.00 1.73
N LYS A 67 11.07 4.74 2.50
CA LYS A 67 11.54 4.36 3.85
C LYS A 67 10.44 4.37 4.92
N GLU A 68 9.35 5.08 4.70
CA GLU A 68 8.27 5.29 5.67
C GLU A 68 7.00 4.51 5.31
N THR A 69 7.17 3.38 4.60
CA THR A 69 6.05 2.53 4.21
C THR A 69 5.44 1.89 5.46
N THR A 70 4.23 2.27 5.82
CA THR A 70 3.52 1.70 6.98
C THR A 70 2.74 0.44 6.60
N HIS A 71 2.13 0.41 5.41
CA HIS A 71 1.38 -0.75 4.96
C HIS A 71 1.39 -0.88 3.44
N ARG A 72 1.42 -2.11 2.93
CA ARG A 72 1.25 -2.45 1.51
C ARG A 72 0.34 -3.66 1.37
N TYR A 73 -0.61 -3.62 0.44
CA TYR A 73 -1.51 -4.76 0.20
C TYR A 73 -0.87 -5.90 -0.61
N SER A 74 -0.11 -5.55 -1.67
CA SER A 74 0.58 -6.53 -2.51
C SER A 74 1.68 -5.84 -3.34
N ALA A 75 2.46 -6.63 -4.09
CA ALA A 75 3.33 -6.11 -5.14
C ALA A 75 2.54 -5.20 -6.11
N ASN A 76 3.14 -4.07 -6.49
CA ASN A 76 2.57 -3.06 -7.40
C ASN A 76 1.18 -2.54 -7.01
N SER A 77 0.83 -2.64 -5.73
CA SER A 77 -0.46 -2.17 -5.20
C SER A 77 -0.26 -0.96 -4.30
N PHE A 78 -1.38 -0.45 -3.79
CA PHE A 78 -1.41 0.69 -2.91
C PHE A 78 -0.47 0.52 -1.70
N LYS A 79 0.29 1.58 -1.43
CA LYS A 79 1.12 1.74 -0.23
C LYS A 79 0.63 2.91 0.58
N LEU A 80 0.49 2.70 1.87
CA LEU A 80 0.31 3.77 2.83
C LEU A 80 1.67 4.16 3.40
N HIS A 81 1.96 5.45 3.34
CA HIS A 81 3.15 6.05 3.93
C HIS A 81 2.74 6.90 5.12
N ARG A 82 3.41 6.69 6.27
CA ARG A 82 3.12 7.33 7.55
C ARG A 82 1.70 7.08 8.05
N LEU A 83 1.46 7.44 9.31
CA LEU A 83 0.12 7.51 9.90
C LEU A 83 -0.04 8.87 10.59
N PRO A 84 -1.24 9.46 10.55
CA PRO A 84 -1.50 10.63 11.37
C PRO A 84 -1.69 10.19 12.83
N MET A 85 -1.19 10.99 13.77
CA MET A 85 -1.33 10.71 15.20
C MET A 85 -2.51 11.52 15.78
N PRO A 86 -3.56 10.87 16.32
CA PRO A 86 -4.63 11.58 17.02
C PRO A 86 -4.14 12.08 18.38
N ARG A 87 -4.33 13.37 18.67
CA ARG A 87 -4.01 13.96 19.98
C ARG A 87 -5.26 14.00 20.87
N PRO A 88 -5.16 13.57 22.14
CA PRO A 88 -6.28 13.67 23.08
C PRO A 88 -6.79 15.12 23.21
N GLY A 89 -8.11 15.28 23.32
CA GLY A 89 -8.75 16.59 23.45
C GLY A 89 -8.83 17.42 22.17
N GLN A 90 -8.38 16.89 21.03
CA GLN A 90 -8.40 17.57 19.74
C GLN A 90 -9.08 16.72 18.65
N VAL A 91 -9.72 17.40 17.69
CA VAL A 91 -10.27 16.74 16.50
C VAL A 91 -9.23 16.79 15.38
N LEU A 92 -8.80 15.61 14.93
CA LEU A 92 -7.89 15.46 13.80
C LEU A 92 -8.68 15.36 12.49
N GLY A 93 -8.53 16.34 11.61
CA GLY A 93 -9.10 16.31 10.25
C GLY A 93 -8.18 15.58 9.26
N LEU A 94 -8.69 14.55 8.58
CA LEU A 94 -7.96 13.82 7.53
C LEU A 94 -8.58 14.07 6.15
N VAL A 95 -7.98 14.97 5.36
CA VAL A 95 -8.46 15.38 4.05
C VAL A 95 -7.54 14.85 2.94
N GLY A 96 -8.13 14.49 1.81
CA GLY A 96 -7.40 14.02 0.63
C GLY A 96 -8.32 13.42 -0.42
N THR A 97 -7.80 13.10 -1.60
CA THR A 97 -8.57 12.48 -2.68
C THR A 97 -8.97 11.03 -2.35
N ASN A 98 -9.92 10.48 -3.11
CA ASN A 98 -10.30 9.07 -2.98
C ASN A 98 -9.13 8.17 -3.42
N GLY A 99 -8.93 7.06 -2.71
CA GLY A 99 -7.84 6.12 -3.01
C GLY A 99 -6.47 6.49 -2.40
N ILE A 100 -6.34 7.60 -1.67
CA ILE A 100 -5.08 8.01 -1.04
C ILE A 100 -4.74 7.24 0.26
N GLY A 101 -5.65 6.39 0.75
CA GLY A 101 -5.42 5.54 1.93
C GLY A 101 -6.08 5.99 3.23
N LYS A 102 -6.95 6.99 3.22
CA LYS A 102 -7.65 7.49 4.44
C LYS A 102 -8.32 6.36 5.23
N SER A 103 -9.10 5.53 4.55
CA SER A 103 -9.78 4.39 5.18
C SER A 103 -8.82 3.32 5.69
N THR A 104 -7.66 3.14 5.03
CA THR A 104 -6.61 2.22 5.49
C THR A 104 -5.95 2.74 6.76
N ALA A 105 -5.62 4.04 6.81
CA ALA A 105 -5.06 4.68 7.99
C ALA A 105 -5.99 4.55 9.20
N LEU A 106 -7.29 4.82 9.03
CA LEU A 106 -8.28 4.67 10.11
C LEU A 106 -8.41 3.22 10.59
N LYS A 107 -8.38 2.22 9.70
CA LYS A 107 -8.41 0.81 10.08
C LYS A 107 -7.20 0.40 10.91
N ILE A 108 -6.02 0.94 10.58
CA ILE A 108 -4.78 0.67 11.32
C ILE A 108 -4.81 1.35 12.69
N LEU A 109 -5.19 2.63 12.74
CA LEU A 109 -5.31 3.37 14.01
C LEU A 109 -6.38 2.78 14.93
N ALA A 110 -7.37 2.06 14.40
CA ALA A 110 -8.37 1.40 15.21
C ALA A 110 -8.03 -0.04 15.62
N GLY A 111 -6.82 -0.51 15.33
CA GLY A 111 -6.40 -1.89 15.64
C GLY A 111 -7.07 -2.98 14.78
N LYS A 112 -7.98 -2.62 13.87
CA LYS A 112 -8.68 -3.58 12.98
C LYS A 112 -7.78 -4.13 11.86
N MET A 113 -6.62 -3.51 11.64
CA MET A 113 -5.64 -3.92 10.64
C MET A 113 -4.22 -3.66 11.17
N LYS A 114 -3.39 -4.71 11.19
CA LYS A 114 -1.98 -4.58 11.59
C LYS A 114 -1.17 -3.94 10.44
N PRO A 115 -0.32 -2.93 10.70
CA PRO A 115 0.61 -2.43 9.69
C PRO A 115 1.63 -3.51 9.35
N ASN A 116 2.02 -3.64 8.08
CA ASN A 116 2.97 -4.69 7.67
C ASN A 116 4.32 -4.14 7.22
N LEU A 117 4.54 -2.82 7.38
CA LEU A 117 5.80 -2.14 7.06
C LEU A 117 6.28 -2.38 5.62
N GLY A 118 5.34 -2.67 4.71
CA GLY A 118 5.64 -3.02 3.31
C GLY A 118 5.98 -4.49 3.07
N LYS A 119 6.13 -5.31 4.12
CA LYS A 119 6.33 -6.77 4.06
C LYS A 119 4.98 -7.49 3.97
N PHE A 120 4.39 -7.54 2.78
CA PHE A 120 3.06 -8.14 2.59
C PHE A 120 3.07 -9.67 2.47
N GLU A 121 4.19 -10.28 2.08
CA GLU A 121 4.32 -11.75 1.98
C GLU A 121 4.54 -12.38 3.36
N ASN A 122 5.42 -11.78 4.17
CA ASN A 122 5.70 -12.18 5.54
C ASN A 122 5.48 -10.97 6.47
N PRO A 123 4.23 -10.70 6.90
CA PRO A 123 3.92 -9.57 7.75
C PRO A 123 4.57 -9.70 9.14
N PRO A 124 5.20 -8.63 9.66
CA PRO A 124 5.87 -8.63 10.96
C PRO A 124 4.87 -8.76 12.11
N ASP A 125 5.34 -9.23 13.26
CA ASP A 125 4.58 -9.24 14.50
C ASP A 125 4.56 -7.88 15.21
N TRP A 126 3.68 -7.75 16.20
CA TRP A 126 3.52 -6.50 16.95
C TRP A 126 4.82 -6.05 17.62
N GLN A 127 5.66 -6.96 18.08
CA GLN A 127 6.97 -6.63 18.67
C GLN A 127 7.89 -5.91 17.67
N GLU A 128 7.94 -6.37 16.42
CA GLU A 128 8.74 -5.75 15.36
C GLU A 128 8.13 -4.41 14.94
N ILE A 129 6.80 -4.32 14.87
CA ILE A 129 6.09 -3.07 14.57
C ILE A 129 6.33 -2.00 15.65
N LEU A 130 6.22 -2.36 16.92
CA LEU A 130 6.50 -1.44 18.04
C LEU A 130 7.97 -1.01 18.03
N THR A 131 8.88 -1.90 17.66
CA THR A 131 10.30 -1.57 17.49
C THR A 131 10.53 -0.60 16.32
N TYR A 132 9.81 -0.77 15.21
CA TYR A 132 9.86 0.18 14.09
C TYR A 132 9.39 1.58 14.47
N PHE A 133 8.33 1.68 15.28
CA PHE A 133 7.81 2.96 15.77
C PHE A 133 8.51 3.48 17.03
N ARG A 134 9.62 2.86 17.46
CA ARG A 134 10.28 3.19 18.73
C ARG A 134 10.67 4.67 18.80
N GLY A 135 10.31 5.32 19.90
CA GLY A 135 10.59 6.75 20.12
C GLY A 135 9.61 7.69 19.42
N SER A 136 8.53 7.17 18.82
CA SER A 136 7.43 7.98 18.28
C SER A 136 6.16 7.90 19.15
N GLU A 137 5.26 8.87 19.00
CA GLU A 137 3.95 8.87 19.69
C GLU A 137 3.09 7.66 19.30
N LEU A 138 3.30 7.10 18.10
CA LEU A 138 2.58 5.92 17.61
C LEU A 138 2.94 4.65 18.37
N GLN A 139 4.16 4.54 18.92
CA GLN A 139 4.54 3.40 19.76
C GLN A 139 3.61 3.30 20.97
N ASN A 140 3.51 4.39 21.73
CA ASN A 140 2.66 4.47 22.92
C ASN A 140 1.18 4.24 22.57
N TYR A 141 0.74 4.78 21.42
CA TYR A 141 -0.62 4.58 20.93
C TYR A 141 -0.93 3.11 20.66
N PHE A 142 -0.05 2.40 19.93
CA PHE A 142 -0.26 0.98 19.63
C PHE A 142 -0.14 0.10 20.87
N THR A 143 0.76 0.40 21.80
CA THR A 143 0.84 -0.30 23.09
C THR A 143 -0.49 -0.24 23.84
N ARG A 144 -1.10 0.95 23.95
CA ARG A 144 -2.40 1.14 24.62
C ARG A 144 -3.56 0.42 23.92
N ILE A 145 -3.49 0.26 22.59
CA ILE A 145 -4.48 -0.55 21.87
C ILE A 145 -4.30 -2.04 22.18
N LEU A 146 -3.06 -2.51 22.27
CA LEU A 146 -2.74 -3.92 22.53
C LEU A 146 -3.05 -4.34 23.97
N GLU A 147 -2.89 -3.42 24.91
CA GLU A 147 -3.21 -3.62 26.34
C GLU A 147 -4.71 -3.41 26.63
N ASP A 148 -5.55 -3.19 25.60
CA ASP A 148 -7.00 -2.91 25.70
C ASP A 148 -7.38 -1.63 26.48
N ASP A 149 -6.40 -0.81 26.88
CA ASP A 149 -6.55 0.51 27.52
C ASP A 149 -7.20 1.56 26.60
N LEU A 150 -7.14 1.35 25.28
CA LEU A 150 -7.71 2.25 24.29
C LEU A 150 -8.56 1.49 23.27
N LYS A 151 -9.89 1.59 23.39
CA LYS A 151 -10.83 1.02 22.42
C LYS A 151 -11.26 2.06 21.39
N ALA A 152 -10.85 1.83 20.14
CA ALA A 152 -11.23 2.68 19.02
C ALA A 152 -12.53 2.20 18.37
N VAL A 153 -13.49 3.12 18.19
CA VAL A 153 -14.74 2.86 17.46
C VAL A 153 -14.68 3.55 16.09
N ILE A 154 -15.01 2.82 15.03
CA ILE A 154 -15.05 3.37 13.67
C ILE A 154 -16.48 3.31 13.14
N LYS A 155 -16.98 4.44 12.65
CA LYS A 155 -18.19 4.47 11.82
C LYS A 155 -17.89 3.85 10.44
N PRO A 156 -18.57 2.77 10.03
CA PRO A 156 -18.36 2.16 8.72
C PRO A 156 -18.54 3.17 7.59
N GLN A 157 -17.65 3.12 6.59
CA GLN A 157 -17.73 4.00 5.42
C GLN A 157 -18.94 3.67 4.53
N TYR A 158 -19.28 2.38 4.40
CA TYR A 158 -20.35 1.90 3.53
C TYR A 158 -21.61 1.66 4.36
N VAL A 159 -22.60 2.56 4.22
CA VAL A 159 -23.87 2.51 4.95
C VAL A 159 -24.69 1.27 4.55
N ASP A 160 -24.61 0.86 3.28
CA ASP A 160 -25.33 -0.29 2.73
C ASP A 160 -24.91 -1.63 3.37
N HIS A 161 -23.74 -1.67 4.00
CA HIS A 161 -23.23 -2.87 4.67
C HIS A 161 -23.70 -2.97 6.13
N ILE A 162 -24.29 -1.91 6.70
CA ILE A 162 -24.74 -1.87 8.09
C ILE A 162 -25.87 -2.88 8.35
N PRO A 163 -26.93 -2.96 7.52
CA PRO A 163 -28.03 -3.92 7.78
C PRO A 163 -27.58 -5.39 7.77
N LYS A 164 -26.48 -5.71 7.10
CA LYS A 164 -25.91 -7.07 7.03
C LYS A 164 -25.06 -7.43 8.25
N ALA A 165 -24.56 -6.44 8.99
CA ALA A 165 -23.68 -6.63 10.14
C ALA A 165 -24.43 -6.61 11.49
N VAL A 166 -25.71 -6.23 11.49
CA VAL A 166 -26.58 -6.10 12.68
C VAL A 166 -27.64 -7.22 12.72
N LYS A 167 -27.54 -8.23 11.85
CA LYS A 167 -28.35 -9.45 11.92
C LYS A 167 -27.69 -10.51 12.79
#